data_AF-A0A2K3KHI9-F1
#
_entry.id   AF-A0A2K3KHI9-F1
#
_cell.length_a   1.000
_cell.length_b   1.000
_cell.length_c   1.000
_cell.angle_alpha   90.00
_cell.angle_beta   90.00
_cell.angle_gamma   90.00
#
_symmetry.space_group_name_H-M   'P 1'
#
loop_
_entity.id
_entity.type
_entity.pdbx_description
1 polymer ?
#
loop_
_entity_poly.entity_id
_entity_poly.type
_entity_poly.pdbx_seq_one_letter_code
_entity_poly.pdbx_strand_id
1 'polypeptide(L)'
;GLLIAVQKEYFNILNYKELHFNDCGDRVAQLLHVELAFPFSKWRNGEIRQEILIVNTHLLFPHDATLSLVRLKQVYMILQYVESYQNDFQLKPMPIMLCGDWNGSKRGHVYKFLRSQGFESSYDTAHQYTDADADKVIT
;
A
#
# COMPACT_ATOMS: atom_id res chain seq x y z
N GLY A 1 -6.04 -7.96 -13.66
CA GLY A 1 -6.99 -7.78 -12.54
C GLY A 1 -6.23 -7.80 -11.23
N LEU A 2 -6.86 -7.37 -10.15
CA LEU A 2 -6.28 -7.37 -8.80
C LEU A 2 -7.15 -8.22 -7.86
N LEU A 3 -6.52 -8.83 -6.86
CA LEU A 3 -7.20 -9.58 -5.82
C LEU A 3 -6.56 -9.26 -4.46
N ILE A 4 -7.40 -9.04 -3.46
CA ILE A 4 -7.02 -9.06 -2.05
C ILE A 4 -7.84 -10.16 -1.38
N ALA A 5 -7.18 -11.05 -0.65
CA ALA A 5 -7.83 -12.11 0.13
C ALA A 5 -7.40 -11.98 1.59
N VAL A 6 -8.37 -12.14 2.50
CA VAL A 6 -8.15 -12.13 3.95
C VAL A 6 -8.80 -13.36 4.57
N GLN A 7 -8.21 -13.85 5.65
CA GLN A 7 -8.77 -14.95 6.45
C GLN A 7 -9.86 -14.40 7.36
N LYS A 8 -11.09 -14.90 7.21
CA LYS A 8 -12.28 -14.40 7.92
C LYS A 8 -12.22 -14.64 9.42
N GLU A 9 -11.41 -15.61 9.84
CA GLU A 9 -11.14 -15.92 11.24
C GLU A 9 -10.35 -14.81 11.92
N TYR A 10 -9.57 -14.02 11.16
CA TYR A 10 -8.71 -12.97 11.70
C TYR A 10 -9.18 -11.56 11.36
N PHE A 11 -9.96 -11.37 10.30
CA PHE A 11 -10.34 -10.06 9.81
C PHE A 11 -11.83 -9.97 9.49
N ASN A 12 -12.48 -8.91 9.96
CA ASN A 12 -13.77 -8.47 9.43
C ASN A 12 -13.52 -7.42 8.35
N ILE A 13 -14.23 -7.52 7.22
CA ILE A 13 -14.17 -6.52 6.15
C ILE A 13 -15.16 -5.41 6.48
N LEU A 14 -14.65 -4.19 6.65
CA LEU A 14 -15.46 -3.01 6.91
C LEU A 14 -15.89 -2.32 5.61
N ASN A 15 -15.01 -2.27 4.61
CA ASN A 15 -15.30 -1.63 3.33
C ASN A 15 -14.36 -2.11 2.21
N TYR A 16 -14.78 -1.92 0.97
CA TYR A 16 -14.00 -2.17 -0.24
C TYR A 16 -14.24 -1.06 -1.26
N LYS A 17 -13.17 -0.61 -1.92
CA LYS A 17 -13.23 0.39 -2.99
C LYS A 17 -12.28 0.03 -4.13
N GLU A 18 -12.77 0.21 -5.35
CA GLU A 18 -11.95 0.20 -6.56
C GLU A 18 -11.58 1.63 -6.93
N LEU A 19 -10.32 1.81 -7.31
CA LEU A 19 -9.78 3.06 -7.80
C LEU A 19 -9.42 2.86 -9.27
N HIS A 20 -9.97 3.71 -10.13
CA HIS A 20 -9.70 3.69 -11.55
C HIS A 20 -8.86 4.89 -11.95
N PHE A 21 -7.73 4.64 -12.61
CA PHE A 21 -6.82 5.66 -13.14
C PHE A 21 -6.98 5.76 -14.66
N ASN A 22 -8.21 5.98 -15.13
CA ASN A 22 -8.54 6.03 -16.56
C ASN A 22 -7.68 7.08 -17.29
N ASP A 23 -7.47 8.25 -16.67
CA ASP A 23 -6.64 9.31 -17.26
C ASP A 23 -5.13 9.14 -17.00
N CYS A 24 -4.71 8.00 -16.45
CA CYS A 24 -3.32 7.73 -16.08
C CYS A 24 -2.95 6.25 -16.30
N GLY A 25 -2.85 5.87 -17.57
CA GLY A 25 -2.34 4.57 -18.02
C GLY A 25 -3.31 3.41 -17.85
N ASP A 26 -4.62 3.70 -17.73
CA ASP A 26 -5.71 2.73 -17.58
C ASP A 26 -5.46 1.68 -16.49
N ARG A 27 -4.88 2.13 -15.38
CA ARG A 27 -4.55 1.26 -14.24
C ARG A 27 -5.64 1.28 -13.19
N VAL A 28 -5.59 0.28 -12.32
CA VAL A 28 -6.53 0.10 -11.23
C VAL A 28 -5.77 -0.11 -9.93
N ALA A 29 -6.40 0.28 -8.82
CA ALA A 29 -6.02 -0.13 -7.48
C ALA A 29 -7.27 -0.57 -6.70
N GLN A 30 -7.06 -1.31 -5.63
CA GLN A 30 -8.08 -1.74 -4.67
C GLN A 30 -7.71 -1.23 -3.30
N LEU A 31 -8.68 -0.72 -2.55
CA LEU A 31 -8.57 -0.43 -1.13
C LEU A 31 -9.51 -1.35 -0.37
N LEU A 32 -8.97 -2.11 0.57
CA LEU A 32 -9.71 -2.94 1.51
C LEU A 32 -9.50 -2.40 2.92
N HIS A 33 -10.59 -2.04 3.58
CA HIS A 33 -10.58 -1.62 4.98
C HIS A 33 -11.03 -2.81 5.82
N VAL A 34 -10.17 -3.26 6.73
CA VAL A 34 -10.44 -4.40 7.62
C VAL A 34 -10.17 -4.05 9.07
N GLU A 35 -10.90 -4.71 9.97
CA GLU A 35 -10.61 -4.75 11.41
C GLU A 35 -10.21 -6.17 11.82
N LEU A 36 -9.40 -6.29 12.87
CA LEU A 36 -9.12 -7.60 13.47
C LEU A 36 -10.37 -8.17 14.16
N ALA A 37 -10.74 -9.40 13.79
CA ALA A 37 -11.92 -10.10 14.30
C ALA A 37 -11.75 -10.63 15.73
N PHE A 38 -10.50 -10.87 16.16
CA PHE A 38 -10.19 -11.34 17.51
C PHE A 38 -9.39 -10.29 18.30
N PRO A 39 -9.69 -10.13 19.61
CA PRO A 39 -8.81 -9.37 20.48
C PRO A 39 -7.51 -10.18 20.69
N PHE A 40 -6.50 -9.94 19.86
CA PHE A 40 -5.10 -10.19 20.27
C PHE A 40 -4.71 -9.32 21.48
N SER A 41 -5.56 -8.36 21.85
CA SER A 41 -5.48 -7.52 23.04
C SER A 41 -5.82 -8.28 24.34
N LYS A 42 -5.05 -9.30 24.68
CA LYS A 42 -4.65 -9.49 26.09
C LYS A 42 -3.44 -8.64 26.45
N TRP A 43 -2.78 -8.01 25.46
CA TRP A 43 -1.52 -7.29 25.64
C TRP A 43 -1.65 -5.78 25.88
N ARG A 44 -2.83 -5.16 25.72
CA ARG A 44 -3.06 -3.76 26.08
C ARG A 44 -4.47 -3.57 26.64
N ASN A 45 -4.53 -2.98 27.83
CA ASN A 45 -5.77 -2.52 28.45
C ASN A 45 -6.42 -1.45 27.56
N GLY A 46 -7.46 -1.83 26.81
CA GLY A 46 -8.30 -0.88 26.08
C GLY A 46 -9.07 -1.54 24.94
N GLU A 47 -10.33 -1.15 24.76
CA GLU A 47 -11.24 -1.50 23.65
C GLU A 47 -10.79 -0.88 22.31
N ILE A 48 -9.49 -0.93 21.98
CA ILE A 48 -8.99 -0.35 20.75
C ILE A 48 -9.24 -1.34 19.62
N ARG A 49 -10.26 -1.09 18.80
CA ARG A 49 -10.43 -1.75 17.50
C ARG A 49 -9.18 -1.51 16.66
N GLN A 50 -8.55 -2.60 16.22
CA GLN A 50 -7.35 -2.55 15.41
C GLN A 50 -7.74 -2.67 13.95
N GLU A 51 -7.73 -1.54 13.26
CA GLU A 51 -8.10 -1.40 11.86
C GLU A 51 -6.86 -1.16 10.99
N ILE A 52 -6.91 -1.59 9.73
CA ILE A 52 -5.85 -1.37 8.73
C ILE A 52 -6.45 -1.13 7.34
N LEU A 53 -5.83 -0.23 6.58
CA LEU A 53 -6.11 -0.05 5.16
C LEU A 53 -5.11 -0.85 4.33
N ILE A 54 -5.59 -1.78 3.52
CA ILE A 54 -4.78 -2.55 2.59
C ILE A 54 -5.06 -2.04 1.18
N VAL A 55 -4.02 -1.54 0.52
CA VAL A 55 -4.10 -1.12 -0.88
C VAL A 55 -3.35 -2.11 -1.75
N ASN A 56 -3.95 -2.58 -2.83
CA ASN A 56 -3.28 -3.39 -3.84
C ASN A 56 -3.33 -2.67 -5.20
N THR A 57 -2.22 -2.66 -5.94
CA THR A 57 -2.15 -1.99 -7.25
C THR A 57 -1.25 -2.74 -8.23
N HIS A 58 -1.33 -2.38 -9.50
CA HIS A 58 -0.34 -2.78 -10.50
C HIS A 58 -0.08 -1.59 -11.42
N LEU A 59 1.07 -0.92 -11.20
CA LEU A 59 1.44 0.31 -11.90
C LEU A 59 1.71 0.10 -13.40
N LEU A 60 1.90 1.19 -14.13
CA LEU A 60 2.17 1.13 -15.57
C LEU A 60 3.45 0.35 -15.91
N PHE A 61 3.37 -0.48 -16.95
CA PHE A 61 4.48 -1.20 -17.60
C PHE A 61 4.75 -0.57 -18.99
N PRO A 62 5.97 -0.59 -19.56
CA PRO A 62 7.22 -1.24 -19.11
C PRO A 62 8.00 -0.53 -18.00
N HIS A 63 8.95 -1.26 -17.42
CA HIS A 63 9.85 -0.83 -16.33
C HIS A 63 10.94 0.18 -16.74
N ASP A 64 10.78 0.91 -17.83
CA ASP A 64 11.79 1.88 -18.25
C ASP A 64 11.65 3.22 -17.51
N ALA A 65 12.72 4.03 -17.57
CA ALA A 65 12.75 5.33 -16.91
C ALA A 65 11.79 6.35 -17.53
N THR A 66 11.36 6.16 -18.78
CA THR A 66 10.52 7.12 -19.51
C THR A 66 9.11 7.21 -18.91
N LEU A 67 8.62 6.11 -18.35
CA LEU A 67 7.30 6.04 -17.68
C LEU A 67 7.37 6.23 -16.15
N SER A 68 8.55 6.56 -15.61
CA SER A 68 8.73 6.72 -14.16
C SER A 68 7.87 7.85 -13.57
N LEU A 69 7.68 8.94 -14.31
CA LEU A 69 6.83 10.05 -13.88
C LEU A 69 5.35 9.66 -13.85
N VAL A 70 4.89 8.87 -14.82
CA VAL A 70 3.50 8.38 -14.87
C VAL A 70 3.24 7.46 -13.67
N ARG A 71 4.16 6.54 -13.39
CA ARG A 71 4.09 5.67 -12.20
C ARG A 71 4.08 6.48 -10.91
N LEU A 72 4.91 7.52 -10.81
CA LEU A 72 4.91 8.41 -9.64
C LEU A 72 3.56 9.13 -9.48
N LYS A 73 2.96 9.61 -10.58
CA LYS A 73 1.61 10.19 -10.57
C LYS A 73 0.56 9.19 -10.10
N GLN A 74 0.61 7.93 -10.55
CA GLN A 74 -0.29 6.87 -10.09
C GLN A 74 -0.18 6.65 -8.57
N VAL A 75 1.04 6.61 -8.04
CA VAL A 75 1.27 6.48 -6.59
C VAL A 75 0.71 7.68 -5.83
N TYR A 76 0.93 8.89 -6.34
CA TYR A 76 0.37 10.11 -5.73
C TYR A 76 -1.16 10.05 -5.68
N MET A 77 -1.82 9.65 -6.77
CA MET A 77 -3.27 9.49 -6.81
C MET A 77 -3.78 8.43 -5.82
N ILE A 78 -3.03 7.32 -5.64
CA ILE A 78 -3.35 6.30 -4.62
C ILE A 78 -3.30 6.91 -3.22
N LEU A 79 -2.23 7.64 -2.88
CA LEU A 79 -2.09 8.23 -1.55
C LEU A 79 -3.14 9.32 -1.28
N GLN A 80 -3.45 10.16 -2.27
CA GLN A 80 -4.55 11.13 -2.17
C GLN A 80 -5.90 10.46 -1.93
N TYR A 81 -6.15 9.32 -2.59
CA TYR A 81 -7.38 8.58 -2.36
C TYR A 81 -7.44 7.99 -0.95
N VAL A 82 -6.33 7.43 -0.44
CA VAL A 82 -6.26 6.93 0.94
C VAL A 82 -6.54 8.06 1.93
N GLU A 83 -5.94 9.23 1.74
CA GLU A 83 -6.19 10.41 2.58
C GLU A 83 -7.66 10.86 2.51
N SER A 84 -8.24 10.97 1.31
CA SER A 84 -9.66 11.29 1.13
C SER A 84 -10.55 10.27 1.84
N TYR A 85 -10.27 8.97 1.67
CA TYR A 85 -11.00 7.90 2.32
C TYR A 85 -10.95 8.01 3.85
N GLN A 86 -9.77 8.30 4.42
CA GLN A 86 -9.64 8.52 5.86
C GLN A 86 -10.47 9.72 6.33
N ASN A 87 -10.46 10.82 5.58
CA ASN A 87 -11.23 12.02 5.91
C ASN A 87 -12.75 11.79 5.80
N ASP A 88 -13.21 11.17 4.71
CA ASP A 88 -14.63 10.90 4.43
C ASP A 88 -15.27 10.02 5.52
N PHE A 89 -14.51 9.06 6.04
CA PHE A 89 -14.95 8.16 7.12
C PHE A 89 -14.49 8.60 8.51
N GLN A 90 -13.85 9.77 8.65
CA GLN A 90 -13.34 10.33 9.91
C GLN A 90 -12.45 9.35 10.68
N LEU A 91 -11.62 8.60 9.96
CA LEU A 91 -10.74 7.59 10.51
C LEU A 91 -9.60 8.25 11.29
N LYS A 92 -9.26 7.66 12.44
CA LYS A 92 -8.05 8.05 13.17
C LYS A 92 -6.81 7.63 12.35
N PRO A 93 -5.65 8.27 12.55
CA PRO A 93 -4.40 7.78 11.98
C PRO A 93 -4.23 6.29 12.27
N MET A 94 -4.06 5.50 11.21
CA MET A 94 -4.08 4.04 11.26
C MET A 94 -3.04 3.45 10.32
N PRO A 95 -2.62 2.19 10.51
CA PRO A 95 -1.70 1.53 9.59
C PRO A 95 -2.25 1.45 8.17
N ILE A 96 -1.35 1.61 7.20
CA ILE A 96 -1.62 1.46 5.76
C ILE A 96 -0.61 0.45 5.22
N MET A 97 -1.10 -0.61 4.58
CA MET A 97 -0.29 -1.61 3.89
C MET A 97 -0.45 -1.42 2.38
N LEU A 98 0.63 -1.00 1.72
CA LEU A 98 0.67 -0.86 0.27
C LEU A 98 1.26 -2.13 -0.36
N CYS A 99 0.50 -2.76 -1.25
CA CYS A 99 0.83 -4.00 -1.93
C CYS A 99 0.77 -3.83 -3.45
N GLY A 100 1.41 -4.77 -4.13
CA GLY A 100 1.26 -4.94 -5.57
C GLY A 100 2.57 -4.79 -6.34
N ASP A 101 2.43 -4.66 -7.65
CA ASP A 101 3.55 -4.50 -8.58
C ASP A 101 3.77 -3.01 -8.89
N TRP A 102 4.85 -2.47 -8.32
CA TRP A 102 5.27 -1.08 -8.51
C TRP A 102 5.96 -0.83 -9.85
N ASN A 103 6.25 -1.89 -10.60
CA ASN A 103 6.99 -1.87 -11.85
C ASN A 103 8.31 -1.08 -11.76
N GLY A 104 8.96 -0.99 -10.60
CA GLY A 104 10.15 -0.16 -10.36
C GLY A 104 11.18 -0.82 -9.48
N SER A 105 12.34 -0.16 -9.34
CA SER A 105 13.45 -0.61 -8.49
C SER A 105 13.60 0.27 -7.25
N LYS A 106 14.40 -0.17 -6.27
CA LYS A 106 14.78 0.62 -5.09
C LYS A 106 15.44 1.96 -5.44
N ARG A 107 16.08 2.06 -6.61
CA ARG A 107 16.67 3.31 -7.11
C ARG A 107 15.65 4.26 -7.75
N GLY A 108 14.49 3.73 -8.11
CA GLY A 108 13.44 4.43 -8.84
C GLY A 108 12.74 5.49 -8.00
N HIS A 109 12.10 6.44 -8.70
CA HIS A 109 11.39 7.56 -8.09
C HIS A 109 10.20 7.13 -7.23
N VAL A 110 9.50 6.06 -7.62
CA VAL A 110 8.39 5.49 -6.82
C VAL A 110 8.85 5.06 -5.43
N TYR A 111 9.93 4.26 -5.36
CA TYR A 111 10.46 3.78 -4.09
C TYR A 111 10.90 4.95 -3.21
N LYS A 112 11.74 5.85 -3.74
CA LYS A 112 12.23 7.03 -3.00
C LYS A 112 11.08 7.92 -2.51
N PHE A 113 10.05 8.11 -3.33
CA PHE A 113 8.88 8.87 -2.94
C PHE A 113 8.13 8.22 -1.78
N LEU A 114 7.80 6.92 -1.86
CA LEU A 114 7.14 6.20 -0.77
C LEU A 114 7.95 6.26 0.53
N ARG A 115 9.27 6.10 0.46
CA ARG A 115 10.17 6.27 1.62
C ARG A 115 10.07 7.67 2.22
N SER A 116 10.02 8.71 1.38
CA SER A 116 9.85 10.11 1.85
C SER A 116 8.51 10.37 2.53
N GLN A 117 7.49 9.56 2.26
CA GLN A 117 6.19 9.61 2.93
C GLN A 117 6.14 8.75 4.21
N GLY A 118 7.27 8.18 4.64
CA GLY A 118 7.36 7.36 5.84
C GLY A 118 7.01 5.88 5.66
N PHE A 119 6.80 5.41 4.43
CA PHE A 119 6.57 3.98 4.19
C PHE A 119 7.85 3.16 4.31
N GLU A 120 7.72 1.94 4.81
CA GLU A 120 8.79 0.95 4.93
C GLU A 120 8.56 -0.24 4.01
N SER A 121 9.65 -0.79 3.48
CA SER A 121 9.61 -2.02 2.68
C SER A 121 9.56 -3.23 3.61
N SER A 122 8.46 -3.98 3.57
CA SER A 122 8.35 -5.24 4.31
C SER A 122 9.42 -6.26 3.90
N TYR A 123 9.80 -6.26 2.61
CA TYR A 123 10.90 -7.08 2.10
C TYR A 123 12.23 -6.71 2.75
N ASP A 124 12.51 -5.42 2.91
CA ASP A 124 13.76 -4.93 3.49
C ASP A 124 13.84 -5.27 4.97
N THR A 125 12.74 -5.06 5.71
CA THR A 125 12.65 -5.42 7.13
C THR A 125 12.84 -6.93 7.33
N ALA A 126 12.22 -7.77 6.50
CA ALA A 126 12.32 -9.22 6.61
C ALA A 126 13.74 -9.74 6.29
N HIS A 127 14.44 -9.13 5.34
CA HIS A 127 15.78 -9.55 4.90
C HIS A 127 16.92 -8.72 5.52
N GLN A 128 16.59 -7.79 6.43
CA GLN A 128 17.55 -6.86 7.04
C GLN A 128 18.34 -6.07 5.99
N TYR A 129 17.69 -5.69 4.89
CA TYR A 129 18.29 -4.85 3.88
C TYR A 129 18.14 -3.37 4.23
N THR A 130 19.12 -2.60 3.79
CA THR A 130 19.14 -1.15 3.92
C THR A 130 18.93 -0.49 2.57
N ASP A 131 18.60 0.80 2.56
CA ASP A 131 18.51 1.59 1.32
C ASP A 131 19.88 1.66 0.59
N ALA A 132 20.99 1.34 1.28
CA ALA A 132 22.33 1.23 0.70
C ALA A 132 22.54 -0.09 -0.09
N ASP A 133 21.72 -1.11 0.15
CA ASP A 133 21.78 -2.41 -0.53
C ASP A 133 21.09 -2.40 -1.92
N ALA A 134 20.84 -1.23 -2.50
CA ALA A 134 20.12 -1.07 -3.76
C ALA A 134 20.79 -1.75 -4.97
N ASP A 135 22.06 -2.17 -4.85
CA ASP A 135 22.85 -2.91 -5.85
C ASP A 135 22.83 -4.43 -5.71
N LYS A 136 22.26 -4.98 -4.63
CA LYS A 136 22.11 -6.44 -4.50
C LYS A 136 21.03 -6.88 -5.48
N VAL A 137 21.47 -7.37 -6.65
CA VAL A 137 20.60 -7.99 -7.65
C VAL A 137 19.91 -9.18 -6.97
N ILE A 138 18.60 -9.07 -6.77
CA ILE A 138 17.77 -10.19 -6.35
C ILE A 138 17.61 -11.05 -7.61
N THR A 139 18.31 -12.19 -7.64
CA THR A 139 18.22 -13.19 -8.72
C THR A 139 17.30 -14.31 -8.28
#